data_AF-A0AAD2CHF0-F1
#
_entry.id   AF-A0AAD2CHF0-F1
#
_cell.length_a   1.000
_cell.length_b   1.000
_cell.length_c   1.000
_cell.angle_alpha   90.00
_cell.angle_beta   90.00
_cell.angle_gamma   90.00
#
_symmetry.space_group_name_H-M   'P 1'
#
loop_
_entity.id
_entity.type
_entity.pdbx_description
1 polymer ?
#
loop_
_entity_poly.entity_id
_entity_poly.type
_entity_poly.pdbx_seq_one_letter_code
_entity_poly.pdbx_strand_id
1 'polypeptide(L)'
;MTGRKVAFGSVEIIELPYTIGHGPTSGAPVSLGWDLIDRSLFNLDFFEHFRPPRRTRPALRLSAQKRRNLLLKNGHSINEIESCEMEALRLRKERIMSIRLQRKIHACALEMKPVAPKAA
;
A
#
# COMPACT_ATOMS: atom_id res chain seq x y z
N MET A 1 -19.03 21.45 33.77
CA MET A 1 -18.01 20.41 33.50
C MET A 1 -16.90 21.02 32.64
N THR A 2 -15.75 21.34 33.23
CA THR A 2 -14.57 21.79 32.48
C THR A 2 -13.85 20.58 31.92
N GLY A 3 -14.15 20.22 30.67
CA GLY A 3 -13.47 19.13 29.98
C GLY A 3 -11.98 19.42 29.86
N ARG A 4 -11.13 18.45 30.21
CA ARG A 4 -9.69 18.53 29.94
C ARG A 4 -9.50 18.66 28.43
N LYS A 5 -8.80 19.70 27.99
CA LYS A 5 -8.47 19.92 26.59
C LYS A 5 -7.05 19.42 26.33
N VAL A 6 -6.85 18.80 25.17
CA VAL A 6 -5.54 18.37 24.67
C VAL A 6 -5.20 19.28 23.50
N ALA A 7 -3.95 19.76 23.47
CA ALA A 7 -3.40 20.53 22.37
C ALA A 7 -2.07 19.91 21.93
N PHE A 8 -1.75 20.03 20.65
CA PHE A 8 -0.48 19.60 20.07
C PHE A 8 0.35 20.84 19.74
N GLY A 9 1.65 20.81 20.07
CA GLY A 9 2.54 21.97 19.88
C GLY A 9 3.45 21.88 18.65
N SER A 10 3.72 20.67 18.17
CA SER A 10 4.70 20.44 17.10
C SER A 10 4.30 19.30 16.17
N VAL A 11 4.87 19.33 14.98
CA VAL A 11 4.76 18.28 13.96
C VAL A 11 6.17 17.84 13.58
N GLU A 12 6.39 16.53 13.58
CA GLU A 12 7.62 15.91 13.10
C GLU A 12 7.37 15.31 11.72
N ILE A 13 8.22 15.66 10.74
CA ILE A 13 8.23 15.11 9.39
C ILE A 13 9.45 14.22 9.26
N ILE A 14 9.22 12.96 8.90
CA ILE A 14 10.26 11.94 8.72
C ILE A 14 10.33 11.59 7.24
N GLU A 15 11.54 11.67 6.66
CA GLU A 15 11.82 11.28 5.29
C GLU A 15 12.49 9.90 5.26
N LEU A 16 11.95 9.01 4.43
CA LEU A 16 12.37 7.62 4.27
C LEU A 16 12.62 7.32 2.79
N PRO A 17 13.56 6.44 2.45
CA PRO A 17 13.86 6.11 1.07
C PRO A 17 12.70 5.37 0.43
N TYR A 18 12.53 5.60 -0.87
CA TYR A 18 11.67 4.73 -1.65
C TYR A 18 12.41 3.45 -1.99
N THR A 19 11.79 2.32 -1.68
CA THR A 19 12.36 0.99 -1.90
C THR A 19 11.44 0.15 -2.78
N ILE A 20 11.98 -0.93 -3.33
CA ILE A 20 11.17 -1.95 -3.98
C ILE A 20 10.33 -2.66 -2.91
N GLY A 21 9.02 -2.65 -3.10
CA GLY A 21 8.08 -3.31 -2.18
C GLY A 21 7.77 -4.75 -2.55
N HIS A 22 6.75 -5.29 -1.88
CA HIS A 22 6.14 -6.57 -2.22
C HIS A 22 4.64 -6.45 -2.36
N GLY A 23 4.06 -7.18 -3.33
CA GLY A 23 2.62 -7.32 -3.47
C GLY A 23 2.12 -7.28 -4.92
N PRO A 24 0.84 -7.65 -5.14
CA PRO A 24 0.25 -7.71 -6.46
C PRO A 24 -0.09 -6.30 -6.96
N THR A 25 0.72 -5.77 -7.88
CA THR A 25 0.52 -4.47 -8.53
C THR A 25 0.65 -4.59 -10.05
N SER A 26 0.29 -3.53 -10.78
CA SER A 26 0.66 -3.38 -12.19
C SER A 26 2.02 -2.67 -12.27
N GLY A 27 3.07 -3.37 -12.68
CA GLY A 27 4.45 -2.86 -12.59
C GLY A 27 5.01 -2.90 -11.17
N ALA A 28 6.20 -2.32 -10.98
CA ALA A 28 6.97 -2.54 -9.76
C ALA A 28 6.27 -1.93 -8.52
N PRO A 29 6.14 -2.68 -7.41
CA PRO A 29 5.72 -2.14 -6.13
C PRO A 29 6.75 -1.17 -5.59
N VAL A 30 6.28 -0.03 -5.06
CA VAL A 30 7.09 0.93 -4.31
C VAL A 30 6.66 0.88 -2.86
N SER A 31 7.63 0.83 -1.96
CA SER A 31 7.46 0.90 -0.51
C SER A 31 8.33 2.04 0.05
N LEU A 32 8.16 2.30 1.35
CA LEU A 32 9.13 3.05 2.14
C LEU A 32 10.11 2.05 2.76
N GLY A 33 11.39 2.41 2.78
CA GLY A 33 12.39 1.76 3.62
C GLY A 33 12.30 2.21 5.07
N TRP A 34 13.14 1.64 5.92
CA TRP A 34 13.17 1.94 7.35
C TRP A 34 14.29 2.89 7.74
N ASP A 35 15.27 3.09 6.85
CA ASP A 35 16.42 3.94 7.10
C ASP A 35 16.01 5.41 7.05
N LEU A 36 16.33 6.16 8.10
CA LEU A 36 16.03 7.59 8.17
C LEU A 36 16.91 8.35 7.16
N ILE A 37 16.29 9.06 6.23
CA ILE A 37 17.00 10.03 5.37
C ILE A 37 17.13 11.35 6.11
N ASP A 38 16.00 11.87 6.58
CA ASP A 38 15.95 13.17 7.23
C ASP A 38 14.79 13.26 8.23
N ARG A 39 14.89 14.22 9.14
CA ARG A 39 13.90 14.52 10.16
C ARG A 39 13.82 16.02 10.38
N SER A 40 12.62 16.57 10.22
CA SER A 40 12.34 17.99 10.43
C SER A 40 11.25 18.18 11.49
N LEU A 41 11.46 19.12 12.42
CA LEU A 41 10.50 19.45 13.48
C LEU A 41 9.98 20.88 13.29
N PHE A 42 8.67 21.03 13.23
CA PHE A 42 8.00 22.32 13.05
C PHE A 42 7.04 22.61 14.20
N ASN A 43 6.86 23.89 14.50
CA ASN A 43 5.70 24.34 15.27
C ASN A 43 4.42 24.06 14.45
N LEU A 44 3.36 23.58 15.13
CA LEU A 44 2.12 23.17 14.46
C LEU A 44 1.42 24.32 13.74
N ASP A 45 1.34 25.50 14.36
CA ASP A 45 0.65 26.66 13.78
C ASP A 45 1.39 27.15 12.53
N PHE A 46 2.73 27.16 12.59
CA PHE A 46 3.56 27.44 11.44
C PHE A 46 3.31 26.43 10.31
N PHE A 47 3.31 25.12 10.61
CA PHE A 47 3.07 24.10 9.61
C PHE A 47 1.68 24.24 8.96
N GLU A 48 0.62 24.41 9.74
CA GLU A 48 -0.74 24.54 9.22
C GLU A 48 -0.93 25.82 8.39
N HIS A 49 -0.22 26.91 8.72
CA HIS A 49 -0.26 28.15 7.94
C HIS A 49 0.38 28.00 6.55
N PHE A 50 1.50 27.27 6.45
CA PHE A 50 2.28 27.18 5.22
C PHE A 50 2.08 25.89 4.41
N ARG A 51 1.42 24.86 4.97
CA ARG A 51 1.27 23.60 4.25
C ARG A 51 0.44 23.76 2.96
N PRO A 52 0.79 23.02 1.89
CA PRO A 52 0.01 23.04 0.67
C PRO A 52 -1.41 22.46 0.89
N PRO A 53 -2.36 22.77 0.00
CA PRO A 53 -3.72 22.23 0.09
C PRO A 53 -3.71 20.69 0.01
N ARG A 54 -4.75 20.08 0.61
CA ARG A 54 -4.90 18.63 0.62
C ARG A 54 -4.95 18.07 -0.81
N ARG A 55 -4.11 17.07 -1.09
CA ARG A 55 -4.06 16.38 -2.39
C ARG A 55 -5.40 15.70 -2.70
N THR A 56 -5.80 15.74 -3.97
CA THR A 56 -6.96 15.00 -4.47
C THR A 56 -6.67 13.50 -4.59
N ARG A 57 -7.70 12.65 -4.62
CA ARG A 57 -7.51 11.18 -4.75
C ARG A 57 -6.66 10.78 -5.96
N PRO A 58 -6.80 11.38 -7.17
CA PRO A 58 -5.93 11.07 -8.30
C PRO A 58 -4.45 11.43 -8.05
N ALA A 59 -4.18 12.52 -7.32
CA ALA A 59 -2.83 12.95 -6.99
C ALA A 59 -2.12 12.01 -5.99
N LEU A 60 -2.87 11.17 -5.28
CA LEU A 60 -2.33 10.12 -4.39
C LEU A 60 -1.98 8.82 -5.14
N ARG A 61 -2.30 8.71 -6.44
CA ARG A 61 -2.02 7.50 -7.24
C ARG A 61 -0.75 7.69 -8.07
N LEU A 62 0.21 6.79 -7.86
CA LEU A 62 1.37 6.67 -8.75
C LEU A 62 1.01 5.76 -9.94
N SER A 63 1.37 6.18 -11.15
CA SER A 63 1.32 5.31 -12.33
C SER A 63 2.51 4.33 -12.32
N ALA A 64 2.43 3.24 -13.08
CA ALA A 64 3.53 2.30 -13.21
C ALA A 64 4.83 3.00 -13.70
N GLN A 65 4.71 3.87 -14.70
CA GLN A 65 5.85 4.66 -15.18
C GLN A 65 6.43 5.58 -14.09
N LYS A 66 5.58 6.26 -13.31
CA LYS A 66 6.06 7.12 -12.21
C LYS A 66 6.78 6.29 -11.15
N ARG A 67 6.28 5.09 -10.82
CA ARG A 67 6.95 4.16 -9.89
C ARG A 67 8.31 3.71 -10.42
N ARG A 68 8.39 3.29 -11.68
CA ARG A 68 9.66 2.89 -12.32
C ARG A 68 10.69 4.02 -12.29
N ASN A 69 10.30 5.23 -12.70
CA ASN A 69 11.18 6.39 -12.68
C ASN A 69 11.64 6.75 -11.25
N LEU A 70 10.77 6.59 -10.27
CA LEU A 70 11.07 6.86 -8.87
C LEU A 70 12.08 5.85 -8.31
N LEU A 71 11.94 4.56 -8.61
CA LEU A 71 12.89 3.53 -8.20
C LEU A 71 14.27 3.74 -8.85
N LEU A 72 14.30 4.05 -10.15
CA LEU A 72 15.56 4.37 -10.86
C LEU A 72 16.27 5.58 -10.23
N LYS A 73 15.51 6.63 -9.88
CA LYS A 73 16.07 7.80 -9.19
C LYS A 73 16.59 7.51 -7.79
N ASN A 74 16.11 6.45 -7.14
CA ASN A 74 16.60 5.99 -5.83
C ASN A 74 17.73 4.95 -5.95
N GLY A 75 18.32 4.78 -7.14
CA GLY A 75 19.51 3.96 -7.34
C GLY A 75 19.25 2.47 -7.61
N HIS A 76 17.99 2.05 -7.76
CA HIS A 76 17.68 0.69 -8.16
C HIS A 76 18.01 0.44 -9.63
N SER A 77 18.53 -0.74 -9.93
CA SER A 77 18.84 -1.15 -11.29
C SER A 77 17.58 -1.51 -12.09
N ILE A 78 17.67 -1.41 -13.41
CA ILE A 78 16.59 -1.81 -14.32
C ILE A 78 16.23 -3.29 -14.10
N ASN A 79 17.23 -4.15 -13.94
CA ASN A 79 17.05 -5.59 -13.78
C ASN A 79 16.29 -5.94 -12.49
N GLU A 80 16.60 -5.27 -11.38
CA GLU A 80 15.88 -5.46 -10.11
C GLU A 80 14.41 -5.05 -10.26
N ILE A 81 14.16 -3.90 -10.89
CA ILE A 81 12.81 -3.41 -11.12
C ILE A 81 12.03 -4.42 -11.97
N GLU A 82 12.60 -4.89 -13.08
CA GLU A 82 11.95 -5.84 -13.99
C GLU A 82 11.68 -7.20 -13.33
N SER A 83 12.62 -7.71 -12.55
CA SER A 83 12.42 -8.92 -11.75
C SER A 83 11.21 -8.78 -10.82
N CYS A 84 11.09 -7.65 -10.13
CA CYS A 84 9.96 -7.38 -9.24
C CYS A 84 8.65 -7.11 -9.98
N GLU A 85 8.69 -6.58 -11.20
CA GLU A 85 7.52 -6.46 -12.08
C GLU A 85 6.95 -7.83 -12.46
N MET A 86 7.83 -8.76 -12.84
CA MET A 86 7.44 -10.13 -13.16
C MET A 86 6.82 -10.83 -11.95
N GLU A 87 7.44 -10.68 -10.78
CA GLU A 87 6.96 -11.29 -9.54
C GLU A 87 5.61 -10.71 -9.09
N ALA A 88 5.44 -9.39 -9.14
CA ALA A 88 4.18 -8.74 -8.84
C ALA A 88 3.05 -9.20 -9.79
N LEU A 89 3.38 -9.42 -11.07
CA LEU A 89 2.45 -9.95 -12.06
C LEU A 89 2.07 -11.41 -11.75
N ARG A 90 3.04 -12.25 -11.37
CA ARG A 90 2.81 -13.64 -10.94
C ARG A 90 1.85 -13.68 -9.75
N LEU A 91 2.15 -12.95 -8.67
CA LEU A 91 1.31 -12.86 -7.47
C LEU A 91 -0.10 -12.35 -7.79
N ARG A 92 -0.22 -11.39 -8.73
CA ARG A 92 -1.53 -10.90 -9.18
C ARG A 92 -2.35 -12.00 -9.85
N LYS A 93 -1.73 -12.80 -10.74
CA LYS A 93 -2.40 -13.93 -11.40
C LYS A 93 -2.85 -14.97 -10.38
N GLU A 94 -1.97 -15.33 -9.45
CA GLU A 94 -2.27 -16.30 -8.38
C GLU A 94 -3.43 -15.83 -7.50
N ARG A 95 -3.44 -14.55 -7.10
CA ARG A 95 -4.54 -13.98 -6.33
C ARG A 95 -5.86 -14.03 -7.08
N ILE A 96 -5.86 -13.75 -8.38
CA ILE A 96 -7.07 -13.86 -9.22
C ILE A 96 -7.56 -15.31 -9.27
N MET A 97 -6.66 -16.28 -9.45
CA MET A 97 -7.01 -17.71 -9.49
C MET A 97 -7.55 -18.20 -8.14
N SER A 98 -6.90 -17.84 -7.04
CA SER A 98 -7.33 -18.16 -5.68
C SER A 98 -8.74 -17.62 -5.39
N ILE A 99 -9.00 -16.34 -5.71
CA ILE A 99 -10.32 -15.73 -5.54
C ILE A 99 -11.39 -16.45 -6.37
N ARG A 100 -11.06 -16.84 -7.61
CA ARG A 100 -11.99 -17.59 -8.47
C ARG A 100 -12.32 -18.96 -7.90
N LEU A 101 -11.31 -19.69 -7.42
CA LEU A 101 -11.51 -21.00 -6.79
C LEU A 101 -12.38 -20.87 -5.54
N GLN A 102 -12.07 -19.92 -4.66
CA GLN A 102 -12.83 -19.69 -3.44
C GLN A 102 -14.30 -19.37 -3.75
N ARG A 103 -14.57 -18.56 -4.78
CA ARG A 103 -15.95 -18.27 -5.23
C ARG A 103 -16.69 -19.52 -5.71
N LYS A 104 -16.01 -20.41 -6.45
CA LYS A 104 -16.60 -21.68 -6.90
C LYS A 104 -16.92 -22.61 -5.74
N ILE A 105 -15.98 -22.74 -4.79
CA ILE A 105 -16.19 -23.54 -3.57
C ILE A 105 -17.38 -23.01 -2.79
N HIS A 106 -17.44 -21.69 -2.60
CA HIS A 106 -18.54 -21.04 -1.89
C HIS A 106 -19.89 -21.25 -2.59
N ALA A 107 -19.95 -21.10 -3.92
CA ALA A 107 -21.16 -21.35 -4.69
C ALA A 107 -21.63 -22.81 -4.57
N CYS A 108 -20.72 -23.77 -4.70
CA CYS A 108 -21.02 -25.20 -4.52
C CYS A 108 -21.57 -25.48 -3.10
N ALA A 109 -20.96 -24.90 -2.06
CA ALA A 109 -21.40 -25.07 -0.68
C ALA A 109 -22.82 -24.54 -0.42
N LEU A 110 -23.26 -23.49 -1.14
CA LEU A 110 -24.62 -22.96 -1.04
C LEU A 110 -25.65 -23.87 -1.74
N GLU A 111 -25.24 -24.60 -2.79
CA GLU A 111 -26.12 -25.52 -3.53
C GLU A 111 -26.27 -26.88 -2.85
N MET A 112 -25.33 -27.27 -1.98
CA MET A 112 -25.43 -28.50 -1.21
C MET A 112 -26.54 -28.39 -0.15
N LYS A 113 -27.63 -29.14 -0.32
CA LYS A 113 -28.64 -29.31 0.73
C LYS A 113 -28.00 -29.98 1.96
N PRO A 114 -28.39 -29.59 3.19
CA PRO A 114 -27.88 -30.26 4.38
C PRO A 114 -28.23 -31.75 4.31
N VAL A 115 -27.21 -32.60 4.30
CA VAL A 115 -27.39 -34.05 4.43
C VAL A 115 -27.83 -34.30 5.87
N ALA A 116 -29.08 -34.70 6.05
CA ALA A 116 -29.59 -35.06 7.36
C ALA A 116 -28.72 -36.19 7.96
N PRO A 117 -28.31 -36.10 9.23
CA PRO A 117 -27.53 -37.14 9.86
C PRO A 117 -28.33 -38.45 9.83
N LYS A 118 -27.68 -39.54 9.41
CA LYS A 118 -28.28 -40.88 9.49
C LYS A 118 -28.50 -41.21 10.98
N ALA A 119 -29.76 -41.42 11.37
CA ALA A 119 -30.10 -41.93 12.69
C ALA A 119 -29.47 -43.32 12.86
N ALA A 120 -28.79 -43.51 13.99
CA ALA A 120 -28.14 -44.75 14.41
C ALA A 120 -29.16 -45.78 14.90
#